data_AF-A0A8T5INJ3-F1
#
_entry.id   AF-A0A8T5INJ3-F1
#
_cell.length_a   1.000
_cell.length_b   1.000
_cell.length_c   1.000
_cell.angle_alpha   90.00
_cell.angle_beta   90.00
_cell.angle_gamma   90.00
#
_symmetry.space_group_name_H-M   'P 1'
#
loop_
_entity.id
_entity.type
_entity.pdbx_description
1 polymer ?
#
loop_
_entity_poly.entity_id
_entity_poly.type
_entity_poly.pdbx_seq_one_letter_code
_entity_poly.pdbx_strand_id
1 'polypeptide(L)'
;MKKGGQVTVFIIIAIIIVVIVVAFFTLFSSNRELSEKDGNLENPEKLLEDCIEVEGLKSLAILGLRGGDIEQKKSINLGDNAISYLFYENKKQLESLEEIRSDFEVFFLDNVNACIDNFSYFSDQGYEIKVLKFSPTISLSETVSFAVDYSLTKTKGDNSILFEDNIDYVVPVNFSKYYKAADNIVWMREELGGTVDFFYLLEQDLNVTMSQEGDSLFFLLEDGASVLNEEIGYVYSFAIQVGGGNETLV
;
A
#
# COMPACT_ATOMS: atom_id res chain seq x y z
N MET A 1 -6.69 -51.57 20.03
CA MET A 1 -5.69 -50.58 19.58
C MET A 1 -6.40 -49.23 19.42
N LYS A 2 -5.91 -48.20 20.13
CA LYS A 2 -6.64 -46.98 20.50
C LYS A 2 -6.81 -46.00 19.31
N LYS A 3 -8.02 -45.93 18.72
CA LYS A 3 -8.46 -44.85 17.79
C LYS A 3 -9.09 -43.65 18.53
N GLY A 4 -8.54 -43.29 19.69
CA GLY A 4 -9.08 -42.21 20.54
C GLY A 4 -8.25 -40.93 20.59
N GLY A 5 -7.00 -40.94 20.09
CA GLY A 5 -6.07 -39.82 20.21
C GLY A 5 -6.14 -38.78 19.09
N GLN A 6 -6.63 -39.15 17.90
CA GLN A 6 -6.61 -38.25 16.74
C GLN A 6 -7.72 -37.20 16.81
N VAL A 7 -8.89 -37.54 17.36
CA VAL A 7 -10.01 -36.59 17.51
C VAL A 7 -9.65 -35.48 18.49
N THR A 8 -8.92 -35.80 19.56
CA THR A 8 -8.48 -34.80 20.55
C THR A 8 -7.47 -33.82 19.94
N VAL A 9 -6.60 -34.29 19.04
CA VAL A 9 -5.62 -33.43 18.36
C VAL A 9 -6.32 -32.42 17.45
N PHE A 10 -7.34 -32.83 16.68
CA PHE A 10 -8.10 -31.91 15.85
C PHE A 10 -8.84 -30.84 16.67
N ILE A 11 -9.39 -31.21 17.83
CA ILE A 11 -10.08 -30.26 18.72
C ILE A 11 -9.08 -29.23 19.29
N ILE A 12 -7.89 -29.67 19.71
CA ILE A 12 -6.86 -28.77 20.24
C ILE A 12 -6.39 -27.79 19.16
N ILE A 13 -6.18 -28.25 17.93
CA ILE A 13 -5.78 -27.39 16.79
C ILE A 13 -6.88 -26.36 16.48
N ALA A 14 -8.15 -26.77 16.45
CA ALA A 14 -9.25 -25.84 16.22
C ALA A 14 -9.35 -24.75 17.30
N ILE A 15 -9.16 -25.12 18.58
CA ILE A 15 -9.13 -24.15 19.68
C ILE A 15 -7.95 -23.19 19.54
N ILE A 16 -6.77 -23.67 19.18
CA ILE A 16 -5.59 -22.82 18.95
C ILE A 16 -5.85 -21.84 17.81
N ILE A 17 -6.46 -22.28 16.70
CA ILE A 17 -6.82 -21.40 15.58
C ILE A 17 -7.83 -20.35 16.03
N VAL A 18 -8.86 -20.73 16.79
CA VAL A 18 -9.85 -19.76 17.32
C VAL A 18 -9.19 -18.74 18.25
N VAL A 19 -8.27 -19.17 19.13
CA VAL A 19 -7.53 -18.25 20.01
C VAL A 19 -6.65 -17.31 19.20
N ILE A 20 -5.98 -17.79 18.15
CA ILE A 20 -5.17 -16.95 17.26
C ILE A 20 -6.04 -15.97 16.50
N VAL A 21 -7.19 -16.39 15.95
CA VAL A 21 -8.12 -15.51 15.24
C VAL A 21 -8.71 -14.46 16.19
N VAL A 22 -9.14 -14.86 17.39
CA VAL A 22 -9.63 -13.92 18.41
C VAL A 22 -8.52 -12.96 18.84
N ALA A 23 -7.31 -13.46 19.10
CA ALA A 23 -6.16 -12.61 19.44
C ALA A 23 -5.83 -11.63 18.30
N PHE A 24 -5.82 -12.12 17.05
CA PHE A 24 -5.60 -11.32 15.85
C PHE A 24 -6.67 -10.23 15.72
N PHE A 25 -7.95 -10.57 15.86
CA PHE A 25 -9.02 -9.58 15.87
C PHE A 25 -8.89 -8.63 17.07
N THR A 26 -8.59 -9.07 18.29
CA THR A 26 -8.46 -8.14 19.43
C THR A 26 -7.23 -7.24 19.36
N LEU A 27 -6.15 -7.68 18.69
CA LEU A 27 -4.91 -6.90 18.54
C LEU A 27 -4.93 -6.01 17.30
N PHE A 28 -5.57 -6.45 16.21
CA PHE A 28 -5.63 -5.72 14.93
C PHE A 28 -6.98 -5.03 14.67
N SER A 29 -8.08 -5.48 15.26
CA SER A 29 -9.37 -4.76 15.28
C SER A 29 -9.48 -3.75 16.42
N SER A 30 -8.34 -3.38 17.03
CA SER A 30 -8.28 -2.12 17.72
C SER A 30 -8.55 -1.05 16.66
N ASN A 31 -9.79 -0.54 16.63
CA ASN A 31 -9.96 0.90 16.58
C ASN A 31 -8.84 1.45 17.45
N ARG A 32 -7.81 1.99 16.82
CA ARG A 32 -6.87 2.82 17.54
C ARG A 32 -7.71 4.03 17.94
N GLU A 33 -8.42 3.91 19.06
CA GLU A 33 -8.47 5.02 20.00
C GLU A 33 -7.02 5.44 20.12
N LEU A 34 -6.73 6.57 19.50
CA LEU A 34 -5.43 7.21 19.46
C LEU A 34 -4.82 6.99 20.83
N SER A 35 -3.74 6.21 20.85
CA SER A 35 -3.06 5.87 22.09
C SER A 35 -2.84 7.16 22.85
N GLU A 36 -3.40 7.24 24.05
CA GLU A 36 -3.16 8.22 25.09
C GLU A 36 -1.70 8.10 25.56
N LYS A 37 -0.77 8.25 24.61
CA LYS A 37 0.67 8.17 24.77
C LYS A 37 1.40 9.28 24.03
N ASP A 38 0.68 10.28 23.53
CA ASP A 38 1.21 11.62 23.37
C ASP A 38 0.18 12.63 23.88
N GLY A 39 0.50 13.25 25.01
CA GLY A 39 -0.30 14.31 25.65
C GLY A 39 -0.24 15.63 24.88
N ASN A 40 -0.39 15.60 23.55
CA ASN A 40 -0.27 16.76 22.68
C ASN A 40 -1.34 16.83 21.58
N LEU A 41 -2.47 16.12 21.75
CA LEU A 41 -3.67 16.28 20.90
C LEU A 41 -4.30 17.70 20.99
N GLU A 42 -3.66 18.69 21.63
CA GLU A 42 -4.10 20.09 21.63
C GLU A 42 -3.78 20.85 20.32
N ASN A 43 -3.04 20.23 19.42
CA ASN A 43 -2.43 20.86 18.24
C ASN A 43 -2.96 20.22 16.93
N PRO A 44 -3.89 20.87 16.20
CA PRO A 44 -4.42 20.36 14.93
C PRO A 44 -3.37 20.31 13.82
N GLU A 45 -2.35 21.16 13.89
CA GLU A 45 -1.21 21.12 12.97
C GLU A 45 -0.47 19.78 13.12
N LYS A 46 -0.18 19.38 14.37
CA LYS A 46 0.48 18.11 14.68
C LYS A 46 -0.34 16.89 14.25
N LEU A 47 -1.66 16.92 14.44
CA LEU A 47 -2.53 15.84 13.92
C LEU A 47 -2.42 15.71 12.40
N LEU A 48 -2.42 16.83 11.67
CA LEU A 48 -2.26 16.82 10.22
C LEU A 48 -0.89 16.27 9.81
N GLU A 49 0.19 16.68 10.49
CA GLU A 49 1.54 16.16 10.24
C GLU A 49 1.61 14.65 10.44
N ASP A 50 1.08 14.14 11.55
CA ASP A 50 1.09 12.72 11.87
C ASP A 50 0.27 11.93 10.84
N CYS A 51 -0.86 12.47 10.38
CA CYS A 51 -1.63 11.89 9.29
C CYS A 51 -0.87 11.86 7.97
N ILE A 52 -0.16 12.94 7.61
CA ILE A 52 0.66 13.00 6.39
C ILE A 52 1.76 11.91 6.40
N GLU A 53 2.44 11.72 7.53
CA GLU A 53 3.48 10.70 7.67
C GLU A 53 2.90 9.29 7.63
N VAL A 54 1.90 9.00 8.47
CA VAL A 54 1.32 7.66 8.60
C VAL A 54 0.61 7.24 7.31
N GLU A 55 -0.19 8.13 6.72
CA GLU A 55 -0.95 7.80 5.51
C GLU A 55 -0.07 7.76 4.27
N GLY A 56 1.06 8.47 4.21
CA GLY A 56 1.98 8.34 3.09
C GLY A 56 2.71 7.00 3.10
N LEU A 57 3.16 6.52 4.26
CA LEU A 57 3.74 5.18 4.41
C LEU A 57 2.73 4.08 4.08
N LYS A 58 1.50 4.18 4.59
CA LYS A 58 0.42 3.22 4.28
C LYS A 58 0.07 3.23 2.80
N SER A 59 -0.08 4.42 2.22
CA SER A 59 -0.39 4.55 0.79
C SER A 59 0.73 3.94 -0.04
N LEU A 60 2.00 4.20 0.28
CA LEU A 60 3.14 3.62 -0.43
C LEU A 60 3.14 2.09 -0.34
N ALA A 61 2.85 1.53 0.83
CA ALA A 61 2.71 0.08 0.99
C ALA A 61 1.60 -0.48 0.09
N ILE A 62 0.44 0.17 0.05
CA ILE A 62 -0.70 -0.22 -0.81
C ILE A 62 -0.31 -0.12 -2.29
N LEU A 63 0.40 0.94 -2.69
CA LEU A 63 0.89 1.12 -4.05
C LEU A 63 1.79 -0.03 -4.48
N GLY A 64 2.73 -0.44 -3.62
CA GLY A 64 3.61 -1.58 -3.86
C GLY A 64 2.83 -2.89 -3.99
N LEU A 65 1.94 -3.18 -3.03
CA LEU A 65 1.14 -4.41 -3.03
C LEU A 65 0.21 -4.54 -4.25
N ARG A 66 -0.08 -3.43 -4.92
CA ARG A 66 -0.94 -3.35 -6.11
C ARG A 66 -0.16 -3.13 -7.40
N GLY A 67 1.16 -3.29 -7.38
CA GLY A 67 1.98 -3.19 -8.58
C GLY A 67 1.93 -1.81 -9.23
N GLY A 68 1.72 -0.76 -8.45
CA GLY A 68 1.56 0.61 -8.95
C GLY A 68 0.15 0.98 -9.43
N ASP A 69 -0.77 0.03 -9.66
CA ASP A 69 -2.17 0.31 -10.01
C ASP A 69 -3.00 0.41 -8.72
N ILE A 70 -2.98 1.60 -8.11
CA ILE A 70 -3.64 1.83 -6.81
C ILE A 70 -5.17 1.77 -6.90
N GLU A 71 -5.75 2.09 -8.06
CA GLU A 71 -7.20 2.03 -8.31
C GLU A 71 -7.67 0.59 -8.59
N GLN A 72 -6.76 -0.33 -8.89
CA GLN A 72 -7.06 -1.74 -9.20
C GLN A 72 -8.00 -1.89 -10.39
N LYS A 73 -7.72 -1.16 -11.48
CA LYS A 73 -8.54 -1.12 -12.71
C LYS A 73 -8.83 -2.53 -13.24
N LYS A 74 -7.86 -3.43 -13.10
CA LYS A 74 -8.00 -4.89 -13.33
C LYS A 74 -7.28 -5.65 -12.23
N SER A 75 -8.00 -6.49 -11.48
CA SER A 75 -7.42 -7.22 -10.36
C SER A 75 -7.98 -8.62 -10.19
N ILE A 76 -7.27 -9.42 -9.40
CA ILE A 76 -7.68 -10.74 -8.91
C ILE A 76 -7.54 -10.75 -7.39
N ASN A 77 -8.51 -11.36 -6.70
CA ASN A 77 -8.44 -11.52 -5.26
C ASN A 77 -7.56 -12.73 -4.91
N LEU A 78 -6.51 -12.49 -4.13
CA LEU A 78 -5.69 -13.50 -3.50
C LEU A 78 -5.88 -13.40 -1.98
N GLY A 79 -6.79 -14.22 -1.44
CA GLY A 79 -7.28 -14.06 -0.07
C GLY A 79 -8.08 -12.77 0.10
N ASP A 80 -7.73 -11.97 1.11
CA ASP A 80 -8.38 -10.67 1.39
C ASP A 80 -7.76 -9.50 0.62
N ASN A 81 -6.71 -9.76 -0.18
CA ASN A 81 -6.00 -8.74 -0.94
C ASN A 81 -6.33 -8.84 -2.43
N ALA A 82 -6.71 -7.72 -3.03
CA ALA A 82 -6.79 -7.60 -4.48
C ALA A 82 -5.40 -7.25 -5.05
N ILE A 83 -4.93 -8.07 -6.00
CA ILE A 83 -3.66 -7.90 -6.71
C ILE A 83 -3.98 -7.45 -8.13
N SER A 84 -3.36 -6.35 -8.56
CA SER A 84 -3.59 -5.78 -9.88
C SER A 84 -2.89 -6.61 -10.97
N TYR A 85 -3.57 -6.77 -12.10
CA TYR A 85 -2.95 -7.29 -13.31
C TYR A 85 -2.16 -6.18 -14.00
N LEU A 86 -0.90 -6.44 -14.30
CA LEU A 86 -0.10 -5.57 -15.18
C LEU A 86 -0.14 -6.01 -16.64
N PHE A 87 -0.65 -7.21 -16.89
CA PHE A 87 -0.98 -7.71 -18.23
C PHE A 87 -2.23 -8.60 -18.16
N TYR A 88 -3.26 -8.27 -18.93
CA TYR A 88 -4.55 -8.94 -18.89
C TYR A 88 -5.22 -8.90 -20.27
N GLU A 89 -5.84 -10.01 -20.70
CA GLU A 89 -6.52 -10.14 -22.00
C GLU A 89 -5.66 -9.69 -23.20
N ASN A 90 -4.38 -10.11 -23.21
CA ASN A 90 -3.38 -9.74 -24.22
C ASN A 90 -3.13 -8.23 -24.35
N LYS A 91 -3.29 -7.49 -23.24
CA LYS A 91 -3.04 -6.05 -23.19
C LYS A 91 -2.21 -5.70 -21.95
N LYS A 92 -1.17 -4.90 -22.16
CA LYS A 92 -0.48 -4.20 -21.07
C LYS A 92 -1.48 -3.33 -20.30
N GLN A 93 -1.50 -3.52 -18.99
CA GLN A 93 -2.25 -2.71 -18.02
C GLN A 93 -1.32 -1.85 -17.16
N LEU A 94 -0.01 -2.13 -17.17
CA LEU A 94 0.98 -1.30 -16.48
C LEU A 94 0.96 0.12 -17.03
N GLU A 95 0.64 1.05 -16.14
CA GLU A 95 0.51 2.48 -16.40
C GLU A 95 1.85 3.19 -16.42
N SER A 96 1.87 4.41 -16.95
CA SER A 96 3.07 5.24 -16.88
C SER A 96 3.34 5.71 -15.45
N LEU A 97 4.61 6.01 -15.13
CA LEU A 97 4.97 6.58 -13.82
C LEU A 97 4.21 7.88 -13.49
N GLU A 98 3.86 8.68 -14.49
CA GLU A 98 3.08 9.90 -14.27
C GLU A 98 1.63 9.62 -13.88
N GLU A 99 1.00 8.62 -14.50
CA GLU A 99 -0.35 8.17 -14.13
C GLU A 99 -0.35 7.58 -12.73
N ILE A 100 0.61 6.68 -12.44
CA ILE A 100 0.80 6.09 -11.11
C ILE A 100 0.97 7.18 -10.05
N ARG A 101 1.81 8.19 -10.30
CA ARG A 101 2.03 9.31 -9.37
C ARG A 101 0.75 10.13 -9.17
N SER A 102 0.02 10.43 -10.23
CA SER A 102 -1.24 11.18 -10.16
C SER A 102 -2.29 10.44 -9.32
N ASP A 103 -2.51 9.15 -9.59
CA ASP A 103 -3.48 8.33 -8.86
C ASP A 103 -3.06 8.17 -7.39
N PHE A 104 -1.75 8.07 -7.14
CA PHE A 104 -1.20 8.02 -5.79
C PHE A 104 -1.40 9.32 -5.00
N GLU A 105 -1.22 10.49 -5.62
CA GLU A 105 -1.46 11.80 -4.98
C GLU A 105 -2.91 11.97 -4.55
N VAL A 106 -3.86 11.54 -5.40
CA VAL A 106 -5.30 11.56 -5.08
C VAL A 106 -5.61 10.61 -3.93
N PHE A 107 -5.14 9.36 -4.01
CA PHE A 107 -5.38 8.36 -2.97
C PHE A 107 -4.78 8.78 -1.62
N PHE A 108 -3.58 9.34 -1.64
CA PHE A 108 -2.92 9.87 -0.45
C PHE A 108 -3.72 11.01 0.19
N LEU A 109 -4.19 11.98 -0.61
CA LEU A 109 -5.04 13.08 -0.12
C LEU A 109 -6.32 12.57 0.54
N ASP A 110 -7.00 11.61 -0.09
CA ASP A 110 -8.24 11.03 0.45
C ASP A 110 -7.99 10.33 1.81
N ASN A 111 -6.88 9.61 1.94
CA ASN A 111 -6.52 8.96 3.20
C ASN A 111 -6.12 9.96 4.28
N VAL A 112 -5.39 11.03 3.95
CA VAL A 112 -5.08 12.10 4.92
C VAL A 112 -6.37 12.76 5.41
N ASN A 113 -7.30 13.06 4.50
CA ASN A 113 -8.61 13.63 4.84
C ASN A 113 -9.42 12.70 5.75
N ALA A 114 -9.38 11.39 5.50
CA ALA A 114 -10.02 10.41 6.36
C ALA A 114 -9.32 10.32 7.74
N CYS A 115 -7.99 10.39 7.79
CA CYS A 115 -7.20 10.32 9.01
C CYS A 115 -7.47 11.50 9.95
N ILE A 116 -7.55 12.73 9.42
CA ILE A 116 -7.86 13.91 10.25
C ILE A 116 -9.33 13.95 10.70
N ASP A 117 -10.21 13.15 10.09
CA ASP A 117 -11.65 13.06 10.40
C ASP A 117 -12.33 14.44 10.54
N ASN A 118 -12.08 15.33 9.57
CA ASN A 118 -12.55 16.72 9.59
C ASN A 118 -12.24 17.48 10.90
N PHE A 119 -11.19 17.09 11.62
CA PHE A 119 -10.83 17.62 12.93
C PHE A 119 -11.98 17.54 13.96
N SER A 120 -12.80 16.47 13.92
CA SER A 120 -13.95 16.25 14.80
C SER A 120 -13.60 16.41 16.29
N TYR A 121 -12.48 15.84 16.72
CA TYR A 121 -11.94 15.97 18.08
C TYR A 121 -11.75 17.43 18.56
N PHE A 122 -11.33 18.32 17.66
CA PHE A 122 -11.14 19.74 17.97
C PHE A 122 -12.46 20.52 17.92
N SER A 123 -13.37 20.10 17.04
CA SER A 123 -14.72 20.66 16.93
C SER A 123 -15.51 20.46 18.23
N ASP A 124 -15.38 19.30 18.86
CA ASP A 124 -15.99 18.98 20.16
C ASP A 124 -15.47 19.88 21.31
N GLN A 125 -14.30 20.49 21.13
CA GLN A 125 -13.68 21.43 22.08
C GLN A 125 -13.94 22.91 21.74
N GLY A 126 -14.80 23.16 20.75
CA GLY A 126 -15.20 24.49 20.30
C GLY A 126 -14.18 25.20 19.40
N TYR A 127 -13.29 24.45 18.75
CA TYR A 127 -12.42 25.00 17.70
C TYR A 127 -13.03 24.77 16.32
N GLU A 128 -12.86 25.72 15.42
CA GLU A 128 -13.13 25.55 13.99
C GLU A 128 -11.79 25.49 13.26
N ILE A 129 -11.47 24.33 12.67
CA ILE A 129 -10.26 24.11 11.89
C ILE A 129 -10.62 24.12 10.39
N LYS A 130 -9.86 24.86 9.58
CA LYS A 130 -10.02 24.88 8.12
C LYS A 130 -8.67 24.71 7.45
N VAL A 131 -8.54 23.68 6.63
CA VAL A 131 -7.40 23.52 5.72
C VAL A 131 -7.60 24.48 4.55
N LEU A 132 -6.65 25.39 4.34
CA LEU A 132 -6.67 26.37 3.26
C LEU A 132 -5.85 25.91 2.05
N LYS A 133 -4.73 25.23 2.31
CA LYS A 133 -3.84 24.67 1.30
C LYS A 133 -3.44 23.26 1.73
N PHE A 134 -3.46 22.34 0.79
CA PHE A 134 -2.82 21.04 0.89
C PHE A 134 -2.32 20.67 -0.51
N SER A 135 -1.01 20.65 -0.70
CA SER A 135 -0.38 20.44 -2.01
C SER A 135 0.73 19.41 -1.88
N PRO A 136 0.42 18.12 -2.09
CA PRO A 136 1.43 17.07 -2.08
C PRO A 136 2.26 17.13 -3.38
N THR A 137 3.52 16.75 -3.28
CA THR A 137 4.44 16.52 -4.40
C THR A 137 5.19 15.24 -4.09
N ILE A 138 4.94 14.22 -4.90
CA ILE A 138 5.45 12.87 -4.63
C ILE A 138 6.45 12.48 -5.72
N SER A 139 7.63 12.01 -5.32
CA SER A 139 8.63 11.48 -6.24
C SER A 139 8.73 9.97 -6.11
N LEU A 140 8.54 9.24 -7.21
CA LEU A 140 8.69 7.78 -7.28
C LEU A 140 9.98 7.42 -8.04
N SER A 141 11.13 7.50 -7.34
CA SER A 141 12.45 7.38 -7.96
C SER A 141 13.29 6.25 -7.32
N GLU A 142 14.61 6.44 -7.18
CA GLU A 142 15.49 5.55 -6.41
C GLU A 142 15.27 5.65 -4.90
N THR A 143 14.68 6.76 -4.46
CA THR A 143 14.04 6.94 -3.17
C THR A 143 12.65 7.52 -3.39
N VAL A 144 11.72 7.25 -2.47
CA VAL A 144 10.39 7.88 -2.50
C VAL A 144 10.42 9.08 -1.57
N SER A 145 10.01 10.25 -2.07
CA SER A 145 9.91 11.46 -1.25
C SER A 145 8.50 12.01 -1.25
N PHE A 146 8.07 12.48 -0.09
CA PHE A 146 6.80 13.13 0.15
C PHE A 146 7.07 14.55 0.61
N ALA A 147 6.79 15.53 -0.26
CA ALA A 147 6.81 16.94 0.10
C ALA A 147 5.37 17.45 0.13
N VAL A 148 4.91 18.00 1.24
CA VAL A 148 3.54 18.51 1.40
C VAL A 148 3.59 19.92 1.93
N ASP A 149 3.20 20.88 1.08
CA ASP A 149 2.90 22.23 1.54
C ASP A 149 1.48 22.26 2.08
N TYR A 150 1.30 22.78 3.30
CA TYR A 150 -0.03 22.92 3.88
C TYR A 150 -0.20 24.22 4.65
N SER A 151 -1.46 24.65 4.75
CA SER A 151 -1.85 25.71 5.66
C SER A 151 -3.24 25.47 6.20
N LEU A 152 -3.43 25.84 7.47
CA LEU A 152 -4.71 25.72 8.15
C LEU A 152 -4.98 26.92 9.06
N THR A 153 -6.24 27.17 9.35
CA THR A 153 -6.65 28.14 10.36
C THR A 153 -7.27 27.44 11.55
N LYS A 154 -6.92 27.89 12.75
CA LYS A 154 -7.52 27.48 14.02
C LYS A 154 -8.29 28.65 14.61
N THR A 155 -9.61 28.53 14.70
CA THR A 155 -10.50 29.59 15.22
C THR A 155 -11.18 29.16 16.51
N LYS A 156 -11.23 30.04 17.52
CA LYS A 156 -11.99 29.87 18.77
C LYS A 156 -12.55 31.20 19.25
N GLY A 157 -13.88 31.34 19.19
CA GLY A 157 -14.53 32.64 19.38
C GLY A 157 -14.07 33.62 18.29
N ASP A 158 -13.59 34.80 18.70
CA ASP A 158 -13.10 35.85 17.78
C ASP A 158 -11.61 35.70 17.42
N ASN A 159 -10.89 34.78 18.06
CA ASN A 159 -9.47 34.57 17.80
C ASN A 159 -9.29 33.55 16.68
N SER A 160 -8.56 33.93 15.64
CA SER A 160 -8.17 33.07 14.53
C SER A 160 -6.66 33.13 14.33
N ILE A 161 -6.03 31.97 14.18
CA ILE A 161 -4.59 31.82 13.95
C ILE A 161 -4.42 31.08 12.63
N LEU A 162 -3.57 31.61 11.74
CA LEU A 162 -3.13 30.95 10.53
C LEU A 162 -1.81 30.23 10.81
N PHE A 163 -1.74 28.98 10.37
CA PHE A 163 -0.53 28.17 10.37
C PHE A 163 -0.19 27.78 8.93
N GLU A 164 1.09 27.92 8.56
CA GLU A 164 1.61 27.56 7.24
C GLU A 164 2.94 26.84 7.46
N ASP A 165 3.09 25.66 6.86
CA ASP A 165 4.32 24.88 6.97
C ASP A 165 4.49 23.94 5.77
N ASN A 166 5.63 23.26 5.73
CA ASN A 166 5.96 22.23 4.77
C ASN A 166 6.54 21.01 5.51
N ILE A 167 6.09 19.82 5.12
CA ILE A 167 6.70 18.56 5.51
C ILE A 167 7.45 17.99 4.33
N ASP A 168 8.68 17.53 4.57
CA ASP A 168 9.46 16.76 3.60
C ASP A 168 10.05 15.54 4.32
N TYR A 169 9.70 14.34 3.85
CA TYR A 169 10.33 13.11 4.30
C TYR A 169 10.63 12.16 3.15
N VAL A 170 11.69 11.38 3.34
CA VAL A 170 12.20 10.42 2.36
C VAL A 170 12.10 9.02 2.91
N VAL A 171 11.44 8.15 2.15
CA VAL A 171 11.34 6.73 2.43
C VAL A 171 12.39 6.01 1.56
N PRO A 172 13.27 5.18 2.14
CA PRO A 172 14.31 4.47 1.42
C PRO A 172 13.69 3.30 0.64
N VAL A 173 12.93 3.61 -0.42
CA VAL A 173 12.30 2.65 -1.33
C VAL A 173 12.71 2.99 -2.76
N ASN A 174 13.32 2.02 -3.45
CA ASN A 174 13.71 2.19 -4.84
C ASN A 174 12.57 1.79 -5.79
N PHE A 175 11.54 2.63 -5.86
CA PHE A 175 10.36 2.37 -6.69
C PHE A 175 10.72 2.18 -8.17
N SER A 176 11.72 2.92 -8.66
CA SER A 176 12.20 2.81 -10.04
C SER A 176 12.72 1.41 -10.39
N LYS A 177 13.38 0.73 -9.45
CA LYS A 177 13.87 -0.65 -9.62
C LYS A 177 12.71 -1.63 -9.77
N TYR A 178 11.69 -1.53 -8.91
CA TYR A 178 10.49 -2.38 -8.98
C TYR A 178 9.70 -2.15 -10.26
N TYR A 179 9.43 -0.89 -10.62
CA TYR A 179 8.71 -0.54 -11.84
C TYR A 179 9.42 -1.07 -13.09
N LYS A 180 10.76 -0.91 -13.19
CA LYS A 180 11.53 -1.45 -14.32
C LYS A 180 11.47 -2.96 -14.41
N ALA A 181 11.54 -3.67 -13.28
CA ALA A 181 11.42 -5.12 -13.26
C ALA A 181 10.03 -5.57 -13.73
N ALA A 182 8.97 -4.92 -13.24
CA ALA A 182 7.60 -5.19 -13.66
C ALA A 182 7.38 -4.90 -15.15
N ASP A 183 7.87 -3.77 -15.66
CA ASP A 183 7.78 -3.39 -17.07
C ASP A 183 8.47 -4.41 -17.98
N ASN A 184 9.66 -4.89 -17.60
CA ASN A 184 10.35 -5.93 -18.35
C ASN A 184 9.62 -7.28 -18.33
N ILE A 185 9.02 -7.67 -17.19
CA ILE A 185 8.20 -8.89 -17.09
C ILE A 185 6.97 -8.79 -17.99
N VAL A 186 6.30 -7.64 -17.98
CA VAL A 186 5.14 -7.35 -18.85
C VAL A 186 5.57 -7.36 -20.33
N TRP A 187 6.70 -6.75 -20.66
CA TRP A 187 7.26 -6.73 -22.01
C TRP A 187 7.58 -8.15 -22.51
N MET A 188 8.21 -9.00 -21.68
CA MET A 188 8.45 -10.40 -22.05
C MET A 188 7.15 -11.16 -22.30
N ARG A 189 6.10 -10.89 -21.51
CA ARG A 189 4.78 -11.48 -21.75
C ARG A 189 4.19 -11.03 -23.09
N GLU A 190 4.32 -9.75 -23.42
CA GLU A 190 3.82 -9.16 -24.66
C GLU A 190 4.53 -9.72 -25.91
N GLU A 191 5.86 -9.81 -25.87
CA GLU A 191 6.68 -10.19 -27.03
C GLU A 191 6.91 -11.71 -27.16
N LEU A 192 7.02 -12.43 -26.03
CA LEU A 192 7.40 -13.86 -26.01
C LEU A 192 6.24 -14.80 -25.73
N GLY A 193 5.00 -14.30 -25.72
CA GLY A 193 3.80 -15.14 -25.64
C GLY A 193 3.65 -15.89 -24.31
N GLY A 194 4.22 -15.39 -23.21
CA GLY A 194 4.04 -15.96 -21.87
C GLY A 194 5.22 -16.72 -21.30
N THR A 195 6.35 -16.75 -22.00
CA THR A 195 7.60 -17.23 -21.40
C THR A 195 8.19 -16.12 -20.54
N VAL A 196 8.21 -16.32 -19.22
CA VAL A 196 8.97 -15.50 -18.30
C VAL A 196 10.39 -16.07 -18.27
N ASP A 197 11.38 -15.28 -18.69
CA ASP A 197 12.76 -15.73 -18.68
C ASP A 197 13.27 -15.83 -17.23
N PHE A 198 13.45 -17.06 -16.76
CA PHE A 198 13.95 -17.33 -15.42
C PHE A 198 15.37 -16.82 -15.20
N PHE A 199 16.22 -16.81 -16.25
CA PHE A 199 17.57 -16.25 -16.14
C PHE A 199 17.53 -14.74 -15.94
N TYR A 200 16.64 -14.04 -16.67
CA TYR A 200 16.42 -12.61 -16.43
C TYR A 200 16.04 -12.32 -14.97
N LEU A 201 15.12 -13.11 -14.40
CA LEU A 201 14.70 -12.94 -13.00
C LEU A 201 15.83 -13.19 -12.00
N LEU A 202 16.69 -14.20 -12.27
CA LEU A 202 17.83 -14.52 -11.40
C LEU A 202 18.97 -13.49 -11.47
N GLU A 203 19.09 -12.77 -12.58
CA GLU A 203 20.10 -11.72 -12.76
C GLU A 203 19.67 -10.37 -12.17
N GLN A 204 18.41 -10.22 -11.76
CA GLN A 204 17.98 -9.03 -11.05
C GLN A 204 18.57 -8.99 -9.64
N ASP A 205 18.90 -7.79 -9.19
CA ASP A 205 19.16 -7.50 -7.78
C ASP A 205 17.84 -7.48 -6.97
N LEU A 206 16.94 -8.42 -7.23
CA LEU A 206 15.62 -8.55 -6.63
C LEU A 206 15.38 -10.01 -6.24
N ASN A 207 14.86 -10.22 -5.04
CA ASN A 207 14.24 -11.46 -4.65
C ASN A 207 12.86 -11.53 -5.30
N VAL A 208 12.74 -12.41 -6.31
CA VAL A 208 11.49 -12.63 -7.03
C VAL A 208 10.85 -13.94 -6.55
N THR A 209 9.68 -13.82 -5.92
CA THR A 209 8.81 -14.97 -5.66
C THR A 209 7.74 -15.01 -6.72
N MET A 210 7.61 -16.17 -7.38
CA MET A 210 6.60 -16.42 -8.41
C MET A 210 5.70 -17.57 -7.99
N SER A 211 4.40 -17.41 -8.16
CA SER A 211 3.42 -18.50 -7.97
C SER A 211 2.35 -18.46 -9.06
N GLN A 212 1.66 -19.58 -9.26
CA GLN A 212 0.60 -19.70 -10.26
C GLN A 212 -0.71 -20.08 -9.59
N GLU A 213 -1.80 -19.39 -9.95
CA GLU A 213 -3.16 -19.78 -9.61
C GLU A 213 -4.03 -19.66 -10.86
N GLY A 214 -4.54 -20.80 -11.34
CA GLY A 214 -5.27 -20.88 -12.61
C GLY A 214 -4.44 -20.35 -13.79
N ASP A 215 -5.01 -19.40 -14.52
CA ASP A 215 -4.40 -18.76 -15.69
C ASP A 215 -3.59 -17.51 -15.34
N SER A 216 -3.22 -17.32 -14.07
CA SER A 216 -2.53 -16.12 -13.59
C SER A 216 -1.21 -16.48 -12.90
N LEU A 217 -0.15 -15.77 -13.28
CA LEU A 217 1.12 -15.78 -12.57
C LEU A 217 1.19 -14.56 -11.65
N PHE A 218 1.56 -14.79 -10.41
CA PHE A 218 1.72 -13.79 -9.37
C PHE A 218 3.19 -13.59 -9.09
N PHE A 219 3.58 -12.33 -8.99
CA PHE A 219 4.92 -11.90 -8.67
C PHE A 219 4.91 -11.14 -7.36
N LEU A 220 5.90 -11.42 -6.53
CA LEU A 220 6.24 -10.66 -5.35
C LEU A 220 7.72 -10.34 -5.44
N LEU A 221 8.05 -9.05 -5.46
CA LEU A 221 9.39 -8.52 -5.59
C LEU A 221 9.81 -7.84 -4.30
N GLU A 222 11.03 -8.14 -3.84
CA GLU A 222 11.70 -7.53 -2.69
C GLU A 222 13.19 -7.34 -3.01
N ASP A 223 13.87 -6.37 -2.41
CA ASP A 223 15.34 -6.22 -2.52
C ASP A 223 16.06 -6.23 -1.16
N GLY A 224 15.32 -6.29 -0.05
CA GLY A 224 15.85 -6.23 1.32
C GLY A 224 16.48 -4.89 1.72
N ALA A 225 16.76 -3.99 0.77
CA ALA A 225 17.29 -2.65 1.01
C ALA A 225 16.17 -1.59 1.09
N SER A 226 15.07 -1.83 0.37
CA SER A 226 13.89 -0.99 0.37
C SER A 226 13.04 -1.28 1.59
N VAL A 227 12.87 -0.29 2.46
CA VAL A 227 12.12 -0.43 3.72
C VAL A 227 11.14 0.73 3.91
N LEU A 228 9.96 0.41 4.44
CA LEU A 228 8.95 1.41 4.82
C LEU A 228 9.25 2.03 6.18
N ASN A 229 9.84 1.24 7.08
CA ASN A 229 10.36 1.68 8.38
C ASN A 229 11.41 0.66 8.89
N GLU A 230 11.87 0.78 10.13
CA GLU A 230 12.90 -0.09 10.72
C GLU A 230 12.51 -1.59 10.79
N GLU A 231 11.22 -1.93 10.72
CA GLU A 231 10.69 -3.28 10.91
C GLU A 231 10.07 -3.88 9.64
N ILE A 232 9.65 -3.03 8.68
CA ILE A 232 8.81 -3.43 7.55
C ILE A 232 9.56 -3.18 6.23
N GLY A 233 9.89 -4.26 5.54
CA GLY A 233 10.40 -4.23 4.16
C GLY A 233 9.33 -3.80 3.16
N TYR A 234 9.76 -3.19 2.07
CA TYR A 234 8.86 -2.85 0.96
C TYR A 234 8.65 -4.04 0.03
N VAL A 235 7.40 -4.28 -0.34
CA VAL A 235 7.00 -5.37 -1.23
C VAL A 235 6.29 -4.79 -2.44
N TYR A 236 6.68 -5.23 -3.63
CA TYR A 236 5.99 -4.89 -4.87
C TYR A 236 5.37 -6.15 -5.49
N SER A 237 4.05 -6.22 -5.58
CA SER A 237 3.35 -7.41 -6.07
C SER A 237 2.34 -7.12 -7.15
N PHE A 238 2.24 -8.04 -8.10
CA PHE A 238 1.32 -7.94 -9.22
C PHE A 238 1.02 -9.30 -9.86
N ALA A 239 0.02 -9.34 -10.73
CA ALA A 239 -0.30 -10.50 -11.53
C ALA A 239 -0.13 -10.24 -13.04
N ILE A 240 0.10 -11.31 -13.80
CA ILE A 240 -0.07 -11.32 -15.26
C ILE A 240 -0.92 -12.53 -15.65
N GLN A 241 -1.78 -12.36 -16.66
CA GLN A 241 -2.54 -13.47 -17.21
C GLN A 241 -1.69 -14.25 -18.23
N VAL A 242 -1.53 -15.56 -18.03
CA VAL A 242 -0.81 -16.49 -18.91
C VAL A 242 -1.73 -17.29 -19.84
N GLY A 243 -2.97 -17.59 -19.45
CA GLY A 243 -3.98 -18.29 -20.28
C GLY A 243 -5.20 -17.42 -20.63
N GLY A 244 -5.75 -17.55 -21.85
CA GLY A 244 -6.98 -16.85 -22.24
C GLY A 244 -6.96 -16.08 -23.58
N GLY A 245 -5.83 -16.04 -24.29
CA GLY A 245 -5.85 -15.71 -25.71
C GLY A 245 -6.42 -16.88 -26.50
N ASN A 246 -7.25 -16.62 -27.51
CA ASN A 246 -7.57 -17.63 -28.54
C ASN A 246 -6.27 -18.08 -29.22
N GLU A 247 -5.54 -19.01 -28.61
CA GLU A 247 -4.59 -19.85 -29.30
C GLU A 247 -5.40 -20.90 -30.06
N THR A 248 -6.02 -20.47 -31.15
CA THR A 248 -6.15 -21.36 -32.30
C THR A 248 -4.72 -21.68 -32.74
N LEU A 249 -4.20 -22.80 -32.20
CA LEU A 249 -3.13 -23.55 -32.83
C LEU A 249 -3.59 -23.86 -34.26
N VAL A 250 -3.03 -23.13 -35.24
CA VAL A 250 -3.09 -23.46 -36.67
C VAL A 250 -1.70 -23.87 -37.10
#